data_AF-A0A7W1UH46-F1
#
_entry.id   AF-A0A7W1UH46-F1
#
_cell.length_a   1.000
_cell.length_b   1.000
_cell.length_c   1.000
_cell.angle_alpha   90.00
_cell.angle_beta   90.00
_cell.angle_gamma   90.00
#
_symmetry.space_group_name_H-M   'P 1'
#
loop_
_entity.id
_entity.type
_entity.pdbx_description
1 polymer ?
#
loop_
_entity_poly.entity_id
_entity_poly.type
_entity_poly.pdbx_seq_one_letter_code
_entity_poly.pdbx_strand_id
1 'polypeptide(L)' 'MNVSFTKKQEEYISAQLKTGDYQNASEVVRDALRLHEVYRHRVIEELRAEMAKGWEGLASPRNVHDIIRAKAKARKS' A
#
# COMPACT_ATOMS: atom_id res chain seq x y z
N MET A 1 13.26 -7.01 23.72
CA MET A 1 13.94 -6.43 22.54
C MET A 1 14.01 -4.93 22.76
N ASN A 2 15.21 -4.33 22.73
CA ASN A 2 15.35 -2.88 22.90
C ASN A 2 15.47 -2.24 21.52
N VAL A 3 14.65 -1.23 21.26
CA VAL A 3 14.60 -0.50 20.00
C VAL A 3 14.63 0.97 20.34
N SER A 4 15.49 1.72 19.68
CA SER A 4 15.56 3.17 19.83
C SER A 4 14.68 3.84 18.79
N PHE A 5 13.91 4.84 19.21
CA PHE A 5 13.04 5.61 18.34
C PHE A 5 13.65 6.98 18.05
N THR A 6 13.29 7.53 16.89
CA THR A 6 13.52 8.96 16.63
C THR A 6 12.56 9.80 17.48
N LYS A 7 12.94 11.04 17.79
CA LYS A 7 12.10 11.96 18.56
C LYS A 7 10.66 12.08 18.01
N LYS A 8 10.51 12.15 16.68
CA LYS A 8 9.20 12.20 16.02
C LYS A 8 8.34 10.95 16.30
N GLN A 9 8.96 9.77 16.35
CA GLN A 9 8.26 8.52 16.65
C GLN A 9 7.85 8.45 18.13
N GLU A 10 8.70 8.94 19.03
CA GLU A 10 8.39 9.02 20.46
C GLU A 10 7.19 9.95 20.72
N GLU A 11 7.18 11.12 20.08
CA GLU A 11 6.07 12.08 20.15
C GLU A 11 4.76 11.45 19.63
N TYR A 12 4.82 10.73 18.52
CA TYR A 12 3.68 10.00 17.97
C TYR A 12 3.17 8.91 18.93
N ILE A 13 4.06 8.06 19.46
CA ILE A 13 3.68 7.01 20.41
C ILE A 13 3.06 7.63 21.66
N SER A 14 3.64 8.72 22.19
CA SER A 14 3.10 9.43 23.34
C SER A 14 1.70 9.99 23.06
N ALA A 15 1.46 10.54 21.87
CA ALA A 15 0.13 11.02 21.48
C ALA A 15 -0.89 9.87 21.42
N GLN A 16 -0.51 8.70 20.88
CA GLN A 16 -1.39 7.52 20.85
C GLN A 16 -1.74 7.03 22.26
N LEU A 17 -0.78 7.00 23.19
CA LEU A 17 -1.07 6.62 24.59
C LEU A 17 -2.05 7.58 25.27
N LYS A 18 -1.96 8.89 24.98
CA LYS A 18 -2.86 9.91 25.55
C LYS A 18 -4.31 9.77 25.10
N THR A 19 -4.57 9.11 23.97
CA THR A 19 -5.95 8.83 23.53
C THR A 19 -6.65 7.82 24.41
N GLY A 20 -5.89 6.97 25.11
CA GLY A 20 -6.41 5.84 25.89
C GLY A 20 -6.57 4.54 25.09
N ASP A 21 -6.36 4.57 23.76
CA ASP A 21 -6.51 3.40 22.89
C ASP A 21 -5.45 2.32 23.14
N TYR A 22 -4.32 2.70 23.74
CA TYR A 22 -3.17 1.82 24.00
C TYR A 22 -2.66 1.98 25.43
N GLN A 23 -2.31 0.87 26.07
CA GLN A 23 -1.81 0.87 27.45
C GLN A 23 -0.30 1.09 27.54
N ASN A 24 0.45 0.75 26.48
CA ASN A 24 1.90 0.87 26.44
C ASN A 24 2.43 1.03 25.02
N ALA A 25 3.67 1.52 24.91
CA ALA A 25 4.33 1.72 23.62
C ALA A 25 4.46 0.42 22.81
N SER A 26 4.61 -0.73 23.46
CA SER A 26 4.74 -2.01 22.77
C SER A 26 3.45 -2.41 22.04
N GLU A 27 2.27 -2.00 22.51
CA GLU A 27 1.00 -2.22 21.81
C GLU A 27 0.93 -1.40 20.52
N VAL A 28 1.26 -0.11 20.61
CA VAL A 28 1.32 0.78 19.44
C VAL A 28 2.28 0.23 18.38
N VAL A 29 3.46 -0.23 18.80
CA VAL A 29 4.46 -0.79 17.90
C VAL A 29 4.00 -2.11 17.29
N ARG A 30 3.38 -3.01 18.07
CA ARG A 30 2.83 -4.27 17.54
C ARG A 30 1.75 -4.02 16.51
N ASP A 31 0.88 -3.05 16.75
CA ASP A 31 -0.19 -2.74 15.80
C ASP A 31 0.35 -2.12 14.51
N ALA A 32 1.29 -1.18 14.62
CA ALA A 32 1.99 -0.64 13.46
C ALA A 32 2.70 -1.72 12.63
N LEU A 33 3.35 -2.69 13.29
CA LEU A 33 4.00 -3.80 12.60
C LEU A 33 2.99 -4.72 11.90
N ARG A 34 1.85 -5.00 12.53
CA ARG A 34 0.77 -5.78 11.92
C ARG A 34 0.24 -5.09 10.67
N LEU A 35 -0.04 -3.80 10.76
CA LEU A 35 -0.49 -3.00 9.60
C LEU A 35 0.54 -3.01 8.49
N HIS A 36 1.82 -2.87 8.83
CA HIS A 36 2.93 -2.91 7.88
C HIS A 36 3.08 -4.26 7.18
N GLU A 37 2.95 -5.35 7.92
CA GLU A 37 2.97 -6.71 7.38
C GLU A 37 1.81 -6.94 6.41
N VAL A 38 0.58 -6.60 6.83
CA VAL A 38 -0.61 -6.70 5.98
C VAL A 38 -0.46 -5.86 4.73
N TYR A 39 -0.01 -4.61 4.86
CA TYR A 39 0.19 -3.72 3.71
C TYR A 39 1.21 -4.30 2.72
N ARG A 40 2.37 -4.77 3.21
CA ARG A 40 3.39 -5.35 2.33
C ARG A 40 2.92 -6.61 1.62
N HIS A 41 2.28 -7.54 2.32
CA HIS A 41 1.75 -8.74 1.69
C HIS A 41 0.63 -8.41 0.70
N ARG A 42 -0.33 -7.58 1.11
CA ARG A 42 -1.47 -7.23 0.27
C ARG A 42 -1.06 -6.53 -1.03
N VAL A 43 -0.15 -5.56 -0.96
CA VAL A 43 0.33 -4.86 -2.17
C VAL A 43 1.01 -5.83 -3.13
N ILE A 44 1.83 -6.75 -2.62
CA ILE A 44 2.51 -7.74 -3.46
C ILE A 44 1.49 -8.70 -4.09
N GLU A 45 0.53 -9.20 -3.33
CA GLU A 45 -0.49 -10.12 -3.83
C GLU A 45 -1.41 -9.47 -4.86
N GLU A 46 -1.84 -8.22 -4.64
CA GLU A 46 -2.63 -7.45 -5.62
C GLU A 46 -1.85 -7.26 -6.93
N LEU A 47 -0.57 -6.90 -6.86
CA LEU A 47 0.29 -6.76 -8.04
C LEU A 47 0.45 -8.09 -8.78
N ARG A 48 0.68 -9.20 -8.05
CA ARG A 48 0.77 -10.54 -8.63
C ARG A 48 -0.54 -10.94 -9.32
N ALA A 49 -1.69 -10.63 -8.72
CA ALA A 49 -2.99 -10.91 -9.31
C ALA A 49 -3.21 -10.13 -10.61
N GLU A 50 -2.85 -8.84 -10.66
CA GLU A 50 -2.94 -8.05 -11.90
C GLU A 50 -1.99 -8.56 -12.99
N MET A 51 -0.78 -8.98 -12.62
CA MET A 51 0.15 -9.62 -13.56
C MET A 51 -0.41 -10.94 -14.10
N ALA A 52 -1.02 -11.77 -13.25
CA ALA A 52 -1.64 -13.03 -13.66
C ALA A 52 -2.76 -12.79 -14.66
N LYS A 53 -3.63 -11.79 -14.44
CA LYS A 53 -4.65 -11.38 -15.42
C LYS A 53 -4.05 -11.00 -16.77
N GLY A 54 -2.90 -10.33 -16.79
CA GLY A 54 -2.19 -9.97 -18.01
C GLY A 54 -1.58 -11.19 -18.73
N TRP A 55 -1.09 -12.17 -17.98
CA TRP A 55 -0.45 -13.37 -18.53
C TRP A 55 -1.47 -14.41 -19.03
N GLU A 56 -2.55 -14.60 -18.29
CA GLU A 56 -3.65 -15.52 -18.63
C GLU A 56 -4.64 -14.88 -19.63
N GLY A 57 -4.60 -13.56 -19.76
CA GLY A 57 -5.42 -12.79 -20.68
C GLY A 57 -5.00 -12.94 -22.15
N LEU A 58 -5.90 -12.58 -23.05
CA LEU A 58 -5.59 -12.55 -24.47
C LEU A 58 -4.60 -11.42 -24.80
N ALA A 59 -3.64 -11.73 -25.67
CA ALA A 59 -2.75 -10.71 -26.22
C ALA A 59 -3.57 -9.64 -26.96
N SER A 60 -3.36 -8.38 -26.59
CA SER A 60 -3.99 -7.26 -27.26
C SER A 60 -3.36 -7.08 -28.66
N PRO A 61 -4.15 -7.00 -29.73
CA PRO A 61 -3.63 -6.71 -31.07
C PRO A 61 -3.27 -5.22 -31.25
N ARG A 62 -3.52 -4.38 -30.24
CA ARG A 62 -3.37 -2.93 -30.33
C ARG A 62 -1.90 -2.55 -30.28
N ASN A 63 -1.48 -1.74 -31.24
CA ASN A 63 -0.18 -1.07 -31.17
C ASN A 63 -0.28 0.25 -30.39
N VAL A 64 0.87 0.90 -30.17
CA VAL A 64 0.97 2.15 -29.42
C VAL A 64 0.10 3.27 -30.03
N HIS A 65 0.03 3.38 -31.35
CA HIS A 65 -0.79 4.40 -32.02
C HIS A 65 -2.30 4.17 -31.80
N ASP A 66 -2.75 2.92 -31.75
CA ASP A 66 -4.15 2.56 -31.47
C ASP A 66 -4.57 2.94 -30.05
N ILE A 67 -3.64 2.85 -29.09
CA ILE A 67 -3.86 3.21 -27.69
C ILE A 67 -3.97 4.73 -27.55
N ILE A 68 -3.03 5.48 -28.15
CA ILE A 68 -3.02 6.95 -28.11
C ILE A 68 -4.29 7.52 -28.74
N ARG A 69 -4.67 7.01 -29.92
CA ARG A 69 -5.87 7.49 -30.64
C ARG A 69 -7.15 7.26 -29.84
N ALA A 70 -7.28 6.11 -29.19
CA ALA A 70 -8.44 5.82 -28.37
C ALA A 70 -8.54 6.75 -27.14
N LYS A 71 -7.42 7.02 -26.47
CA LYS A 71 -7.39 7.95 -25.34
C LYS A 71 -7.74 9.38 -25.74
N ALA A 72 -7.26 9.84 -26.90
CA ALA A 72 -7.58 11.16 -27.44
C ALA A 72 -9.06 11.31 -27.80
N LYS A 73 -9.70 10.24 -28.32
CA LYS A 73 -11.14 10.23 -28.63
C LYS A 73 -11.99 10.31 -27.36
N ALA A 74 -11.64 9.55 -26.32
CA ALA A 74 -12.36 9.54 -25.05
C ALA A 74 -12.28 10.87 -24.26
N ARG A 75 -11.28 11.71 -24.52
CA ARG A 75 -11.16 13.05 -23.91
C ARG A 75 -12.00 14.13 -24.60
N LYS A 76 -12.50 13.86 -25.81
CA LYS A 76 -13.28 14.81 -26.61
C LYS A 76 -14.80 14.61 -26.50
N SER A 77 -15.25 13.52 -25.88
CA SER A 77 -16.66 13.28 -25.51
C SER A 77 -16.89 13.69 -24.07
#